data_AF-A0AAD7Z1Y8-F1
#
_entry.id   AF-A0AAD7Z1Y8-F1
#
_cell.length_a   1.000
_cell.length_b   1.000
_cell.length_c   1.000
_cell.angle_alpha   90.00
_cell.angle_beta   90.00
_cell.angle_gamma   90.00
#
_symmetry.space_group_name_H-M   'P 1'
#
loop_
_entity.id
_entity.type
_entity.pdbx_description
1 polymer ?
#
loop_
_entity_poly.entity_id
_entity_poly.type
_entity_poly.pdbx_seq_one_letter_code
_entity_poly.pdbx_strand_id
1 'polypeptide(L)'
;MAGTSRAEEPVVVLDSDDDEEEGVNPVDPEDIMEILRKPGPTNVSSVVIYMDSDDDDDGKEKRPLMLLLHERITNKKTEITDTKLTRILEKEFNVSIKWCLGIEVRVCKETVKKFVGIWSEWAELDRLSTQHSNPEDEALKKVLEGKYEHLKKYLTDKVDIAKRLVRRATRKRPHSSANPETPNPVPETVKNVPSGSAVLVGGSLAPKNVKINTPVTGTINPKDIFLHIECTKEKLHELFYRRPRTDRNNTVFNLDKVARIPPRNPLKNLSCERILNGWCLKISINLPQFKFIRQITYNLNHVLVNRVHYKSYSDMQVDTFLQQKCDQVNQSESHTTDAIIKQLGDILDACLTQNYELNDSIHCIFSTIISELHDFFDGDCLYEVPAWYRKPANKFKYIRYFCTENEQNDDPRYDLQLEEALAPSYNYYIGNLGKIENIPPIAEWLKFECMYCLTEIPITAETVGQKLEDHFNAFHQHERDWECTHCKKSFTIDYLSNNKWFHEC
;
A
#
# COMPACT_ATOMS: atom_id res chain seq x y z
N MET A 1 69.91 55.30 -26.04
CA MET A 1 70.30 54.85 -27.39
C MET A 1 70.47 53.35 -27.35
N ALA A 2 69.81 52.62 -28.27
CA ALA A 2 69.99 51.22 -28.70
C ALA A 2 70.21 50.13 -27.63
N GLY A 3 69.55 48.97 -27.61
CA GLY A 3 68.82 48.26 -28.65
C GLY A 3 69.15 46.76 -28.54
N THR A 4 68.13 45.96 -28.23
CA THR A 4 67.84 44.57 -28.68
C THR A 4 68.89 43.46 -28.53
N SER A 5 68.54 42.39 -27.82
CA SER A 5 68.10 41.11 -28.43
C SER A 5 67.82 40.05 -27.36
N ARG A 6 66.65 39.41 -27.41
CA ARG A 6 66.40 38.13 -26.75
C ARG A 6 65.46 37.34 -27.65
N ALA A 7 65.89 36.13 -28.00
CA ALA A 7 65.20 35.22 -28.89
C ALA A 7 63.97 34.62 -28.20
N GLU A 8 62.89 34.49 -28.96
CA GLU A 8 61.65 33.80 -28.61
C GLU A 8 61.75 32.31 -28.99
N GLU A 9 61.35 31.43 -28.06
CA GLU A 9 61.05 30.02 -28.31
C GLU A 9 59.54 29.88 -28.63
N PRO A 10 59.15 28.94 -29.50
CA PRO A 10 57.74 28.75 -29.87
C PRO A 10 56.98 27.96 -28.80
N VAL A 11 55.85 28.53 -28.37
CA VAL A 11 54.83 27.85 -27.56
C VAL A 11 53.98 26.97 -28.48
N VAL A 12 54.03 25.66 -28.24
CA VAL A 12 53.08 24.69 -28.82
C VAL A 12 51.82 24.72 -27.98
N VAL A 13 50.73 25.22 -28.56
CA VAL A 13 49.37 25.12 -28.02
C VAL A 13 48.83 23.75 -28.46
N LEU A 14 48.49 22.89 -27.50
CA LEU A 14 47.70 21.70 -27.72
C LEU A 14 46.23 22.09 -27.49
N ASP A 15 45.47 22.15 -28.57
CA ASP A 15 44.00 22.22 -28.53
C ASP A 15 43.48 20.91 -27.92
N SER A 16 42.73 21.02 -26.82
CA SER A 16 42.01 19.91 -26.20
C SER A 16 40.62 19.80 -26.82
N ASP A 17 40.29 18.58 -27.22
CA ASP A 17 39.12 18.16 -27.98
C ASP A 17 37.77 18.62 -27.41
N ASP A 18 36.94 19.14 -28.32
CA ASP A 18 35.49 19.32 -28.15
C ASP A 18 34.82 17.93 -28.16
N ASP A 19 34.35 17.46 -27.00
CA ASP A 19 33.45 16.31 -26.91
C ASP A 19 32.05 16.73 -27.40
N GLU A 20 31.76 16.45 -28.67
CA GLU A 20 30.40 16.46 -29.22
C GLU A 20 29.58 15.35 -28.54
N GLU A 21 28.73 15.71 -27.57
CA GLU A 21 27.68 14.81 -27.07
C GLU A 21 26.66 14.55 -28.19
N GLU A 22 26.82 13.42 -28.88
CA GLU A 22 25.81 12.88 -29.80
C GLU A 22 24.47 12.75 -29.08
N GLY A 23 23.47 13.50 -29.57
CA GLY A 23 22.10 13.50 -29.07
C GLY A 23 21.44 12.13 -29.17
N VAL A 24 21.50 11.36 -28.08
CA VAL A 24 20.69 10.15 -27.92
C VAL A 24 19.24 10.57 -27.69
N ASN A 25 18.40 10.35 -28.71
CA ASN A 25 16.96 10.58 -28.63
C ASN A 25 16.37 9.93 -27.36
N PRO A 26 15.48 10.61 -26.62
CA PRO A 26 14.86 10.07 -25.42
C PRO A 26 14.05 8.82 -25.77
N VAL A 27 14.49 7.67 -25.26
CA VAL A 27 13.74 6.41 -25.37
C VAL A 27 12.47 6.52 -24.54
N ASP A 28 11.33 6.29 -25.19
CA ASP A 28 10.01 6.29 -24.56
C ASP A 28 9.93 5.15 -23.51
N PRO A 29 9.48 5.42 -22.27
CA PRO A 29 9.17 4.37 -21.30
C PRO A 29 8.24 3.26 -21.83
N GLU A 30 7.36 3.57 -22.79
CA GLU A 30 6.55 2.57 -23.50
C GLU A 30 7.43 1.61 -24.34
N ASP A 31 8.48 2.08 -25.02
CA ASP A 31 9.38 1.26 -25.84
C ASP A 31 10.23 0.28 -25.00
N ILE A 32 10.60 0.67 -23.77
CA ILE A 32 11.28 -0.22 -22.82
C ILE A 32 10.36 -1.37 -22.39
N MET A 33 9.06 -1.11 -22.31
CA MET A 33 8.04 -2.12 -22.01
C MET A 33 7.67 -2.95 -23.24
N GLU A 34 7.76 -2.39 -24.45
CA GLU A 34 7.56 -3.05 -25.75
C GLU A 34 8.62 -4.15 -25.98
N ILE A 35 9.89 -3.89 -25.63
CA ILE A 35 10.99 -4.89 -25.67
C ILE A 35 10.73 -6.08 -24.73
N LEU A 36 9.91 -5.90 -23.70
CA LEU A 36 9.54 -6.94 -22.73
C LEU A 36 8.17 -7.59 -23.02
N ARG A 37 7.40 -7.07 -23.99
CA ARG A 37 6.08 -7.59 -24.38
C ARG A 37 6.10 -8.20 -25.78
N LYS A 38 6.27 -9.51 -25.86
CA LYS A 38 5.55 -10.32 -26.86
C LYS A 38 4.60 -11.28 -26.12
N PRO A 39 3.38 -11.51 -26.62
CA PRO A 39 2.23 -11.82 -25.76
C PRO A 39 2.05 -13.31 -25.50
N GLY A 40 1.73 -13.65 -24.25
CA GLY A 40 0.98 -14.84 -23.84
C GLY A 40 -0.18 -14.39 -22.94
N PRO A 41 -1.33 -15.10 -22.91
CA PRO A 41 -2.59 -14.51 -22.47
C PRO A 41 -2.78 -14.47 -20.95
N THR A 42 -3.40 -13.37 -20.53
CA THR A 42 -4.35 -13.16 -19.41
C THR A 42 -3.87 -13.21 -17.94
N ASN A 43 -4.11 -12.07 -17.30
CA ASN A 43 -3.93 -11.70 -15.90
C ASN A 43 -4.86 -12.47 -14.95
N VAL A 44 -4.34 -12.83 -13.76
CA VAL A 44 -5.10 -13.36 -12.61
C VAL A 44 -4.50 -12.77 -11.32
N SER A 45 -5.35 -12.44 -10.34
CA SER A 45 -4.97 -12.03 -8.96
C SER A 45 -5.82 -12.82 -7.96
N SER A 46 -5.21 -13.35 -6.89
CA SER A 46 -5.75 -14.33 -5.93
C SER A 46 -5.72 -13.80 -4.48
N VAL A 47 -5.75 -14.62 -3.41
CA VAL A 47 -5.58 -14.30 -1.95
C VAL A 47 -4.71 -15.42 -1.30
N VAL A 48 -3.75 -15.10 -0.40
CA VAL A 48 -2.69 -16.03 0.10
C VAL A 48 -3.06 -16.71 1.42
N ILE A 49 -2.71 -18.00 1.55
CA ILE A 49 -2.49 -18.71 2.82
C ILE A 49 -1.08 -19.33 2.79
N TYR A 50 -0.33 -19.18 3.88
CA TYR A 50 1.07 -19.63 4.00
C TYR A 50 1.16 -20.96 4.75
N MET A 51 1.95 -21.90 4.24
CA MET A 51 2.55 -22.95 5.05
C MET A 51 4.04 -22.95 4.72
N ASP A 52 4.84 -22.23 5.51
CA ASP A 52 6.28 -22.44 5.51
C ASP A 52 6.56 -23.71 6.31
N SER A 53 7.22 -24.66 5.66
CA SER A 53 7.95 -25.71 6.34
C SER A 53 9.25 -25.08 6.80
N ASP A 54 9.19 -24.37 7.92
CA ASP A 54 10.37 -24.06 8.73
C ASP A 54 10.81 -25.35 9.41
N ASP A 55 11.37 -26.26 8.60
CA ASP A 55 12.30 -27.26 9.13
C ASP A 55 13.62 -26.51 9.36
N ASP A 56 13.80 -26.06 10.60
CA ASP A 56 15.08 -25.62 11.18
C ASP A 56 16.08 -26.79 11.11
N ASP A 57 16.62 -27.02 9.93
CA ASP A 57 17.76 -27.90 9.73
C ASP A 57 19.03 -27.03 9.70
N ASP A 58 19.68 -26.96 10.86
CA ASP A 58 20.83 -26.10 11.17
C ASP A 58 22.07 -26.33 10.29
N GLY A 59 22.05 -27.28 9.36
CA GLY A 59 23.13 -27.58 8.43
C GLY A 59 22.87 -27.26 6.95
N LYS A 60 21.68 -26.79 6.56
CA LYS A 60 21.33 -26.63 5.14
C LYS A 60 21.73 -25.27 4.56
N GLU A 61 22.22 -25.31 3.31
CA GLU A 61 22.55 -24.15 2.47
C GLU A 61 21.44 -23.09 2.49
N LYS A 62 21.79 -21.83 2.78
CA LYS A 62 20.83 -20.72 2.97
C LYS A 62 20.80 -19.73 1.80
N ARG A 63 21.74 -19.83 0.86
CA ARG A 63 21.85 -18.90 -0.28
C ARG A 63 20.77 -19.22 -1.32
N PRO A 64 19.81 -18.33 -1.58
CA PRO A 64 18.67 -18.64 -2.45
C PRO A 64 19.05 -19.03 -3.89
N LEU A 65 20.13 -18.46 -4.43
CA LEU A 65 20.62 -18.86 -5.77
C LEU A 65 21.28 -20.23 -5.76
N MET A 66 21.99 -20.59 -4.68
CA MET A 66 22.60 -21.92 -4.56
C MET A 66 21.52 -23.00 -4.45
N LEU A 67 20.46 -22.74 -3.67
CA LEU A 67 19.29 -23.63 -3.59
C LEU A 67 18.67 -23.86 -4.97
N LEU A 68 18.57 -22.82 -5.80
CA LEU A 68 18.05 -22.92 -7.16
C LEU A 68 18.93 -23.79 -8.07
N LEU A 69 20.26 -23.73 -7.92
CA LEU A 69 21.19 -24.61 -8.64
C LEU A 69 21.05 -26.08 -8.17
N HIS A 70 20.97 -26.32 -6.85
CA HIS A 70 20.73 -27.66 -6.31
C HIS A 70 19.40 -28.26 -6.79
N GLU A 71 18.32 -27.47 -6.76
CA GLU A 71 17.01 -27.90 -7.26
C GLU A 71 17.08 -28.31 -8.74
N ARG A 72 17.84 -27.57 -9.56
CA ARG A 72 18.04 -27.90 -10.97
C ARG A 72 18.81 -29.20 -11.16
N ILE A 73 19.91 -29.41 -10.42
CA ILE A 73 20.71 -30.64 -10.51
C ILE A 73 19.91 -31.87 -10.05
N THR A 74 19.07 -31.73 -9.04
CA THR A 74 18.20 -32.82 -8.57
C THR A 74 17.05 -33.15 -9.54
N ASN A 75 17.07 -32.56 -10.74
CA ASN A 75 16.12 -32.79 -11.84
C ASN A 75 14.66 -32.52 -11.46
N LYS A 76 14.45 -31.70 -10.43
CA LYS A 76 13.15 -31.16 -10.08
C LYS A 76 12.91 -30.00 -11.03
N LYS A 77 11.79 -30.02 -11.75
CA LYS A 77 11.36 -28.89 -12.59
C LYS A 77 11.38 -27.62 -11.73
N THR A 78 12.37 -26.77 -11.95
CA THR A 78 12.61 -25.58 -11.14
C THR A 78 11.67 -24.47 -11.59
N GLU A 79 10.51 -24.38 -10.95
CA GLU A 79 9.64 -23.23 -11.10
C GLU A 79 10.10 -22.12 -10.14
N ILE A 80 10.58 -21.03 -10.73
CA ILE A 80 11.02 -19.85 -9.98
C ILE A 80 9.78 -19.06 -9.58
N THR A 81 9.38 -19.22 -8.33
CA THR A 81 8.22 -18.56 -7.77
C THR A 81 8.48 -17.11 -7.36
N ASP A 82 7.41 -16.32 -7.21
CA ASP A 82 7.50 -14.92 -6.79
C ASP A 82 8.13 -14.74 -5.40
N THR A 83 7.88 -15.68 -4.48
CA THR A 83 8.51 -15.74 -3.16
C THR A 83 10.00 -16.06 -3.26
N LYS A 84 10.41 -16.97 -4.15
CA LYS A 84 11.83 -17.26 -4.41
C LYS A 84 12.55 -16.05 -5.00
N LEU A 85 11.93 -15.36 -5.97
CA LEU A 85 12.48 -14.11 -6.53
C LEU A 85 12.66 -13.03 -5.46
N THR A 86 11.67 -12.88 -4.59
CA THR A 86 11.70 -11.96 -3.44
C THR A 86 12.91 -12.25 -2.54
N ARG A 87 13.08 -13.52 -2.13
CA ARG A 87 14.23 -13.95 -1.30
C ARG A 87 15.58 -13.74 -2.01
N ILE A 88 15.67 -14.06 -3.30
CA ILE A 88 16.88 -13.83 -4.11
C ILE A 88 17.23 -12.33 -4.14
N LEU A 89 16.26 -11.47 -4.43
CA LEU A 89 16.47 -10.01 -4.49
C LEU A 89 16.96 -9.43 -3.17
N GLU A 90 16.36 -9.83 -2.04
CA GLU A 90 16.74 -9.34 -0.71
C GLU A 90 18.10 -9.86 -0.26
N LYS A 91 18.34 -11.18 -0.39
CA LYS A 91 19.54 -11.83 0.19
C LYS A 91 20.77 -11.75 -0.70
N GLU A 92 20.61 -11.74 -2.03
CA GLU A 92 21.74 -11.82 -2.97
C GLU A 92 22.08 -10.47 -3.60
N PHE A 93 21.09 -9.58 -3.74
CA PHE A 93 21.24 -8.32 -4.50
C PHE A 93 20.94 -7.06 -3.67
N ASN A 94 20.67 -7.21 -2.37
CA ASN A 94 20.38 -6.12 -1.45
C ASN A 94 19.28 -5.16 -1.96
N VAL A 95 18.25 -5.73 -2.60
CA VAL A 95 17.07 -4.98 -3.04
C VAL A 95 16.04 -5.07 -1.92
N SER A 96 15.97 -4.03 -1.08
CA SER A 96 14.98 -3.99 0.00
C SER A 96 13.58 -3.83 -0.57
N ILE A 97 12.78 -4.89 -0.46
CA ILE A 97 11.39 -4.86 -0.95
C ILE A 97 10.53 -3.92 -0.10
N LYS A 98 10.91 -3.69 1.16
CA LYS A 98 10.25 -2.73 2.06
C LYS A 98 10.51 -1.27 1.64
N TRP A 99 11.68 -0.98 1.08
CA TRP A 99 12.12 0.40 0.79
C TRP A 99 12.09 0.77 -0.69
N CYS A 100 12.14 -0.20 -1.60
CA CYS A 100 12.07 0.04 -3.05
C CYS A 100 10.65 0.34 -3.52
N LEU A 101 10.52 1.13 -4.60
CA LEU A 101 9.24 1.37 -5.25
C LEU A 101 8.67 0.04 -5.79
N GLY A 102 7.34 -0.14 -5.72
CA GLY A 102 6.71 -1.36 -6.23
C GLY A 102 7.03 -1.66 -7.70
N ILE A 103 7.25 -0.62 -8.53
CA ILE A 103 7.71 -0.77 -9.91
C ILE A 103 9.18 -1.20 -10.00
N GLU A 104 10.06 -0.72 -9.11
CA GLU A 104 11.48 -1.11 -9.06
C GLU A 104 11.60 -2.58 -8.65
N VAL A 105 10.85 -3.01 -7.62
CA VAL A 105 10.79 -4.42 -7.22
C VAL A 105 10.29 -5.29 -8.36
N ARG A 106 9.21 -4.88 -9.04
CA ARG A 106 8.63 -5.63 -10.18
C ARG A 106 9.62 -5.78 -11.32
N VAL A 107 10.28 -4.69 -11.73
CA VAL A 107 11.27 -4.72 -12.81
C VAL A 107 12.48 -5.58 -12.43
N CYS A 108 12.96 -5.51 -11.18
CA CYS A 108 14.04 -6.36 -10.70
C CYS A 108 13.63 -7.85 -10.69
N LYS A 109 12.42 -8.18 -10.26
CA LYS A 109 11.88 -9.56 -10.30
C LYS A 109 11.84 -10.10 -11.73
N GLU A 110 11.28 -9.34 -12.66
CA GLU A 110 11.21 -9.75 -14.07
C GLU A 110 12.60 -9.84 -14.71
N THR A 111 13.54 -8.96 -14.32
CA THR A 111 14.94 -9.01 -14.75
C THR A 111 15.60 -10.32 -14.30
N VAL A 112 15.54 -10.64 -13.01
CA VAL A 112 16.09 -11.89 -12.48
C VAL A 112 15.42 -13.09 -13.15
N LYS A 113 14.09 -13.14 -13.21
CA LYS A 113 13.33 -14.24 -13.83
C LYS A 113 13.75 -14.48 -15.29
N LYS A 114 13.82 -13.41 -16.10
CA LYS A 114 14.22 -13.47 -17.51
C LYS A 114 15.66 -13.96 -17.67
N PHE A 115 16.61 -13.33 -16.97
CA PHE A 115 18.04 -13.60 -17.14
C PHE A 115 18.48 -14.92 -16.52
N VAL A 116 17.84 -15.36 -15.43
CA VAL A 116 17.99 -16.73 -14.94
C VAL A 116 17.52 -17.70 -16.02
N GLY A 117 16.35 -17.49 -16.64
CA GLY A 117 15.82 -18.42 -17.66
C GLY A 117 16.68 -18.60 -18.92
N ILE A 118 17.52 -17.60 -19.27
CA ILE A 118 18.38 -17.63 -20.47
C ILE A 118 19.87 -17.76 -20.16
N TRP A 119 20.24 -18.10 -18.93
CA TRP A 119 21.64 -18.25 -18.54
C TRP A 119 22.31 -19.39 -19.33
N SER A 120 23.43 -19.10 -20.01
CA SER A 120 24.02 -20.01 -21.00
C SER A 120 24.60 -21.30 -20.41
N GLU A 121 24.90 -21.31 -19.11
CA GLU A 121 25.54 -22.45 -18.46
C GLU A 121 24.54 -23.51 -17.95
N TRP A 122 23.23 -23.31 -18.16
CA TRP A 122 22.24 -24.35 -17.85
C TRP A 122 22.53 -25.67 -18.53
N ALA A 123 22.97 -25.64 -19.79
CA ALA A 123 23.28 -26.86 -20.53
C ALA A 123 24.47 -27.63 -19.93
N GLU A 124 25.43 -26.93 -19.33
CA GLU A 124 26.57 -27.56 -18.64
C GLU A 124 26.13 -28.14 -17.30
N LEU A 125 25.29 -27.41 -16.56
CA LEU A 125 24.73 -27.88 -15.30
C LEU A 125 23.83 -29.12 -15.50
N ASP A 126 23.03 -29.12 -16.56
CA ASP A 126 22.18 -30.26 -16.95
C ASP A 126 23.03 -31.47 -17.40
N ARG A 127 24.26 -31.28 -17.88
CA ARG A 127 25.21 -32.40 -18.12
C ARG A 127 25.79 -32.93 -16.82
N LEU A 128 26.16 -32.05 -15.89
CA LEU A 128 26.69 -32.44 -14.58
C LEU A 128 25.66 -33.25 -13.78
N SER A 129 24.37 -32.91 -13.88
CA SER A 129 23.30 -33.68 -13.22
C SER A 129 23.18 -35.12 -13.74
N THR A 130 23.51 -35.36 -15.02
CA THR A 130 23.53 -36.73 -15.57
C THR A 130 24.78 -37.52 -15.16
N GLN A 131 25.89 -36.84 -14.89
CA GLN A 131 27.17 -37.46 -14.55
C GLN A 131 27.31 -37.79 -13.06
N HIS A 132 26.71 -36.98 -12.18
CA HIS A 132 26.80 -37.15 -10.74
C HIS A 132 25.43 -37.54 -10.18
N SER A 133 25.24 -38.83 -9.87
CA SER A 133 24.01 -39.32 -9.24
C SER A 133 23.92 -38.99 -7.74
N ASN A 134 25.04 -38.65 -7.10
CA ASN A 134 25.09 -38.27 -5.69
C ASN A 134 25.30 -36.75 -5.55
N PRO A 135 24.32 -35.98 -5.03
CA PRO A 135 24.46 -34.54 -4.80
C PRO A 135 25.49 -34.18 -3.71
N GLU A 136 25.94 -35.15 -2.91
CA GLU A 136 26.93 -34.92 -1.84
C GLU A 136 28.39 -35.02 -2.31
N ASP A 137 28.63 -35.31 -3.59
CA ASP A 137 29.97 -35.36 -4.17
C ASP A 137 30.71 -34.02 -3.97
N GLU A 138 31.86 -34.07 -3.29
CA GLU A 138 32.66 -32.90 -2.97
C GLU A 138 33.17 -32.18 -4.24
N ALA A 139 33.44 -32.94 -5.31
CA ALA A 139 33.77 -32.37 -6.60
C ALA A 139 32.58 -31.57 -7.16
N LEU A 140 31.36 -32.10 -7.05
CA LEU A 140 30.14 -31.44 -7.50
C LEU A 140 29.87 -30.16 -6.71
N LYS A 141 30.05 -30.16 -5.38
CA LYS A 141 29.92 -28.96 -4.55
C LYS A 141 30.87 -27.85 -4.99
N LYS A 142 32.14 -28.19 -5.28
CA LYS A 142 33.13 -27.22 -5.77
C LYS A 142 32.75 -26.64 -7.13
N VAL A 143 32.22 -27.46 -8.04
CA VAL A 143 31.72 -26.97 -9.33
C VAL A 143 30.50 -26.07 -9.14
N LEU A 144 29.55 -26.48 -8.29
CA LEU A 144 28.35 -25.70 -7.96
C LEU A 144 28.69 -24.34 -7.36
N GLU A 145 29.68 -24.27 -6.49
CA GLU A 145 30.18 -23.00 -5.94
C GLU A 145 30.70 -22.06 -7.03
N GLY A 146 31.50 -22.58 -7.96
CA GLY A 146 31.96 -21.81 -9.12
C GLY A 146 30.80 -21.32 -10.00
N LYS A 147 29.79 -22.17 -10.22
CA LYS A 147 28.59 -21.84 -10.99
C LYS A 147 27.70 -20.81 -10.27
N TYR A 148 27.60 -20.89 -8.95
CA TYR A 148 26.92 -19.91 -8.11
C TYR A 148 27.55 -18.54 -8.25
N GLU A 149 28.87 -18.42 -8.08
CA GLU A 149 29.57 -17.14 -8.18
C GLU A 149 29.42 -16.52 -9.57
N HIS A 150 29.50 -17.35 -10.63
CA HIS A 150 29.30 -16.87 -11.99
C HIS A 150 27.86 -16.39 -12.25
N LEU A 151 26.85 -17.15 -11.82
CA LEU A 151 25.44 -16.76 -11.95
C LEU A 151 25.14 -15.49 -11.14
N LYS A 152 25.65 -15.40 -9.91
CA LYS A 152 25.46 -14.23 -9.04
C LYS A 152 26.04 -12.99 -9.68
N LYS A 153 27.30 -13.04 -10.15
CA LYS A 153 27.93 -11.93 -10.85
C LYS A 153 27.13 -11.52 -12.09
N TYR A 154 26.74 -12.49 -12.92
CA TYR A 154 25.95 -12.26 -14.13
C TYR A 154 24.63 -11.53 -13.83
N LEU A 155 23.90 -11.97 -12.80
CA LEU A 155 22.63 -11.36 -12.41
C LEU A 155 22.79 -10.00 -11.75
N THR A 156 23.85 -9.80 -10.93
CA THR A 156 24.16 -8.50 -10.32
C THR A 156 24.25 -7.41 -11.39
N ASP A 157 25.01 -7.67 -12.46
CA ASP A 157 25.16 -6.72 -13.56
C ASP A 157 23.82 -6.35 -14.21
N LYS A 158 22.92 -7.32 -14.39
CA LYS A 158 21.59 -7.09 -14.98
C LYS A 158 20.65 -6.34 -14.05
N VAL A 159 20.64 -6.71 -12.77
CA VAL A 159 19.82 -6.05 -11.74
C VAL A 159 20.26 -4.60 -11.55
N ASP A 160 21.56 -4.31 -11.57
CA ASP A 160 22.07 -2.94 -11.43
C ASP A 160 21.77 -2.06 -12.65
N ILE A 161 21.80 -2.63 -13.87
CA ILE A 161 21.32 -1.94 -15.07
C ILE A 161 19.82 -1.64 -14.92
N ALA A 162 19.01 -2.63 -14.53
CA ALA A 162 17.57 -2.45 -14.36
C ALA A 162 17.23 -1.37 -13.31
N LYS A 163 17.89 -1.40 -12.15
CA LYS A 163 17.76 -0.37 -11.10
C LYS A 163 18.08 1.03 -11.66
N ARG A 164 19.18 1.18 -12.40
CA ARG A 164 19.55 2.46 -13.03
C ARG A 164 18.49 2.95 -14.02
N LEU A 165 17.97 2.06 -14.87
CA LEU A 165 16.95 2.41 -15.85
C LEU A 165 15.63 2.83 -15.19
N VAL A 166 15.15 2.08 -14.20
CA VAL A 166 13.93 2.44 -13.44
C VAL A 166 14.11 3.78 -12.75
N ARG A 167 15.26 4.03 -12.11
CA ARG A 167 15.56 5.31 -11.47
C ARG A 167 15.60 6.46 -12.47
N ARG A 168 16.14 6.26 -13.68
CA ARG A 168 16.12 7.29 -14.74
C ARG A 168 14.69 7.56 -15.24
N ALA A 169 13.91 6.52 -15.50
CA ALA A 169 12.53 6.66 -15.98
C ALA A 169 11.63 7.34 -14.95
N THR A 170 11.78 7.00 -13.67
CA THR A 170 11.03 7.64 -12.58
C THR A 170 11.45 9.07 -12.30
N ARG A 171 12.70 9.45 -12.62
CA ARG A 171 13.20 10.84 -12.52
C ARG A 171 12.74 11.77 -13.65
N LYS A 172 12.41 11.24 -14.83
CA LYS A 172 12.24 12.04 -16.06
C LYS A 172 10.84 12.57 -16.35
N ARG A 173 9.88 12.61 -15.41
CA ARG A 173 8.59 13.30 -15.68
C ARG A 173 8.81 14.81 -15.68
N PRO A 174 8.80 15.49 -16.85
CA PRO A 174 8.92 16.94 -16.89
C PRO A 174 7.59 17.54 -16.46
N HIS A 175 7.67 18.64 -15.72
CA HIS A 175 6.54 19.52 -15.46
C HIS A 175 5.88 19.91 -16.80
N SER A 176 4.65 19.47 -17.02
CA SER A 176 3.74 20.15 -17.94
C SER A 176 3.38 21.48 -17.28
N SER A 177 4.18 22.51 -17.55
CA SER A 177 3.83 23.88 -17.23
C SER A 177 2.76 24.33 -18.22
N ALA A 178 1.49 24.13 -17.86
CA ALA A 178 0.39 24.85 -18.49
C ALA A 178 0.49 26.32 -18.08
N ASN A 179 0.91 27.17 -19.02
CA ASN A 179 0.67 28.61 -18.96
C ASN A 179 -0.85 28.85 -18.95
N PRO A 180 -1.40 29.66 -18.03
CA PRO A 180 -2.75 30.17 -18.18
C PRO A 180 -2.72 31.34 -19.17
N GLU A 181 -3.28 31.13 -20.36
CA GLU A 181 -3.66 32.23 -21.25
C GLU A 181 -4.74 33.08 -20.54
N THR A 182 -4.46 34.38 -20.42
CA THR A 182 -5.38 35.43 -19.99
C THR A 182 -6.62 35.55 -20.87
N PRO A 183 -7.85 35.72 -20.34
CA PRO A 183 -8.99 36.10 -21.15
C PRO A 183 -9.15 37.63 -21.20
N ASN A 184 -9.29 38.16 -22.42
CA ASN A 184 -9.77 39.51 -22.69
C ASN A 184 -11.29 39.64 -22.43
N PRO A 185 -11.80 40.82 -22.03
CA PRO A 185 -13.22 41.05 -21.78
C PRO A 185 -13.92 41.69 -22.99
N VAL A 186 -15.15 41.27 -23.30
CA VAL A 186 -16.13 42.04 -24.09
C VAL A 186 -17.57 41.61 -23.70
N PRO A 187 -18.64 42.38 -24.03
CA PRO A 187 -19.47 43.01 -23.03
C PRO A 187 -20.94 42.54 -23.05
N GLU A 188 -21.70 43.09 -22.11
CA GLU A 188 -23.14 42.94 -21.89
C GLU A 188 -24.02 43.02 -23.15
N THR A 189 -25.06 42.20 -23.22
CA THR A 189 -26.43 42.66 -23.57
C THR A 189 -27.53 41.65 -23.20
N VAL A 190 -28.34 42.03 -22.20
CA VAL A 190 -29.82 42.01 -22.09
C VAL A 190 -30.64 40.93 -22.84
N LYS A 191 -31.47 40.15 -22.10
CA LYS A 191 -32.96 40.13 -22.20
C LYS A 191 -33.65 39.17 -21.21
N ASN A 192 -34.86 39.58 -20.86
CA ASN A 192 -35.80 39.14 -19.83
C ASN A 192 -36.58 37.82 -20.11
N VAL A 193 -36.80 37.02 -19.04
CA VAL A 193 -38.10 36.44 -18.51
C VAL A 193 -38.83 35.35 -19.36
N PRO A 194 -39.70 34.42 -18.84
CA PRO A 194 -40.18 34.10 -17.46
C PRO A 194 -40.11 32.62 -16.98
N SER A 195 -40.34 32.46 -15.67
CA SER A 195 -41.10 31.42 -14.93
C SER A 195 -41.27 29.99 -15.48
N GLY A 196 -40.94 29.01 -14.64
CA GLY A 196 -41.49 27.66 -14.76
C GLY A 196 -40.94 26.63 -13.76
N SER A 197 -41.78 26.29 -12.79
CA SER A 197 -41.93 24.96 -12.16
C SER A 197 -40.82 24.40 -11.26
N ALA A 198 -41.23 24.23 -10.00
CA ALA A 198 -40.65 23.33 -9.02
C ALA A 198 -40.63 21.88 -9.54
N VAL A 199 -39.47 21.23 -9.43
CA VAL A 199 -39.33 19.78 -9.58
C VAL A 199 -38.64 19.25 -8.32
N LEU A 200 -39.38 18.47 -7.53
CA LEU A 200 -38.86 17.59 -6.50
C LEU A 200 -38.09 16.45 -7.18
N VAL A 201 -36.76 16.44 -7.04
CA VAL A 201 -35.93 15.29 -7.42
C VAL A 201 -35.51 14.56 -6.16
N GLY A 202 -36.31 13.58 -5.77
CA GLY A 202 -35.90 12.50 -4.86
C GLY A 202 -35.00 11.53 -5.63
N GLY A 203 -33.70 11.82 -5.67
CA GLY A 203 -32.68 10.93 -6.22
C GLY A 203 -32.23 9.92 -5.16
N SER A 204 -32.80 8.72 -5.18
CA SER A 204 -32.26 7.56 -4.48
C SER A 204 -30.89 7.23 -5.08
N LEU A 205 -29.82 7.52 -4.33
CA LEU A 205 -28.45 7.13 -4.68
C LEU A 205 -28.33 5.61 -4.53
N ALA A 206 -28.46 4.90 -5.64
CA ALA A 206 -28.03 3.51 -5.72
C ALA A 206 -26.54 3.42 -5.36
N PRO A 207 -26.13 2.56 -4.42
CA PRO A 207 -24.71 2.41 -4.09
C PRO A 207 -23.96 1.92 -5.33
N LYS A 208 -22.91 2.66 -5.72
CA LYS A 208 -21.98 2.22 -6.75
C LYS A 208 -21.32 0.93 -6.27
N ASN A 209 -21.50 -0.17 -7.00
CA ASN A 209 -20.72 -1.38 -6.80
C ASN A 209 -19.26 -1.06 -7.16
N VAL A 210 -18.43 -0.84 -6.14
CA VAL A 210 -17.00 -0.56 -6.33
C VAL A 210 -16.20 -1.82 -6.02
N LYS A 211 -15.40 -2.25 -6.99
CA LYS A 211 -14.44 -3.35 -6.85
C LYS A 211 -13.29 -2.89 -5.96
N ILE A 212 -13.14 -3.52 -4.79
CA ILE A 212 -11.99 -3.33 -3.92
C ILE A 212 -10.86 -4.19 -4.50
N ASN A 213 -9.89 -3.54 -5.15
CA ASN A 213 -8.73 -4.20 -5.75
C ASN A 213 -7.54 -4.11 -4.80
N THR A 214 -7.12 -5.24 -4.22
CA THR A 214 -5.81 -5.36 -3.59
C THR A 214 -5.10 -6.57 -4.21
N PRO A 215 -3.97 -6.38 -4.93
CA PRO A 215 -3.26 -7.49 -5.55
C PRO A 215 -2.60 -8.35 -4.47
N VAL A 216 -2.67 -9.65 -4.66
CA VAL A 216 -2.13 -10.63 -3.73
C VAL A 216 -0.90 -11.27 -4.34
N THR A 217 0.18 -11.24 -3.57
CA THR A 217 1.54 -11.52 -4.04
C THR A 217 2.09 -12.88 -3.57
N GLY A 218 1.25 -13.93 -3.53
CA GLY A 218 1.66 -15.29 -3.11
C GLY A 218 1.53 -16.36 -4.19
N THR A 219 2.32 -17.42 -4.06
CA THR A 219 2.39 -18.58 -4.95
C THR A 219 1.16 -19.48 -4.87
N ILE A 220 0.61 -19.84 -6.03
CA ILE A 220 -0.56 -20.73 -6.15
C ILE A 220 -0.10 -22.19 -5.99
N ASN A 221 -0.54 -22.89 -4.93
CA ASN A 221 -0.46 -24.35 -4.89
C ASN A 221 -1.58 -24.91 -5.76
N PRO A 222 -1.33 -25.86 -6.67
CA PRO A 222 -2.37 -26.47 -7.50
C PRO A 222 -3.48 -27.19 -6.71
N LYS A 223 -3.35 -27.33 -5.38
CA LYS A 223 -4.36 -27.89 -4.49
C LYS A 223 -5.31 -26.87 -3.87
N ASP A 224 -5.07 -25.57 -4.05
CA ASP A 224 -5.87 -24.52 -3.42
C ASP A 224 -7.19 -24.31 -4.16
N ILE A 225 -8.27 -24.17 -3.40
CA ILE A 225 -9.61 -23.85 -3.94
C ILE A 225 -9.85 -22.36 -3.73
N PHE A 226 -9.99 -21.62 -4.83
CA PHE A 226 -10.34 -20.21 -4.80
C PHE A 226 -11.84 -20.03 -5.01
N LEU A 227 -12.47 -19.31 -4.09
CA LEU A 227 -13.86 -18.91 -4.21
C LEU A 227 -13.93 -17.40 -4.39
N HIS A 228 -14.52 -16.95 -5.50
CA HIS A 228 -14.81 -15.55 -5.74
C HIS A 228 -16.22 -15.23 -5.24
N ILE A 229 -16.35 -14.24 -4.36
CA ILE A 229 -17.62 -13.84 -3.76
C ILE A 229 -17.84 -12.34 -4.01
N GLU A 230 -18.91 -12.00 -4.71
CA GLU A 230 -19.38 -10.63 -4.87
C GLU A 230 -20.60 -10.39 -3.98
N CYS A 231 -20.42 -9.71 -2.85
CA CYS A 231 -21.51 -9.37 -1.94
C CYS A 231 -21.17 -8.12 -1.11
N THR A 232 -22.16 -7.55 -0.41
CA THR A 232 -21.89 -6.49 0.57
C THR A 232 -21.24 -7.09 1.82
N LYS A 233 -20.56 -6.26 2.61
CA LYS A 233 -19.89 -6.70 3.84
C LYS A 233 -20.86 -7.38 4.82
N GLU A 234 -22.06 -6.83 4.96
CA GLU A 234 -23.10 -7.37 5.83
C GLU A 234 -23.55 -8.76 5.37
N LYS A 235 -23.67 -8.96 4.04
CA LYS A 235 -23.98 -10.27 3.47
C LYS A 235 -22.83 -11.25 3.70
N LEU A 236 -21.58 -10.80 3.57
CA LEU A 236 -20.40 -11.63 3.82
C LEU A 236 -20.35 -12.14 5.26
N HIS A 237 -20.69 -11.29 6.24
CA HIS A 237 -20.70 -11.65 7.65
C HIS A 237 -21.65 -12.80 8.02
N GLU A 238 -22.67 -13.06 7.20
CA GLU A 238 -23.68 -14.09 7.47
C GLU A 238 -23.66 -15.21 6.44
N LEU A 239 -22.75 -15.15 5.46
CA LEU A 239 -22.70 -16.05 4.31
C LEU A 239 -22.41 -17.50 4.66
N PHE A 240 -21.67 -17.77 5.73
CA PHE A 240 -21.22 -19.12 6.07
C PHE A 240 -21.95 -19.65 7.30
N TYR A 241 -22.53 -20.85 7.20
CA TYR A 241 -22.98 -21.59 8.36
C TYR A 241 -21.77 -22.13 9.13
N ARG A 242 -21.83 -22.04 10.47
CA ARG A 242 -20.82 -22.60 11.36
C ARG A 242 -20.65 -24.11 11.18
N ARG A 243 -21.76 -24.79 10.90
CA ARG A 243 -21.82 -26.23 10.61
C ARG A 243 -22.66 -26.48 9.35
N PRO A 244 -22.29 -27.45 8.49
CA PRO A 244 -23.01 -27.74 7.26
C PRO A 244 -24.51 -28.03 7.48
N ARG A 245 -25.36 -27.60 6.55
CA ARG A 245 -26.80 -27.92 6.53
C ARG A 245 -27.03 -29.29 5.89
N THR A 246 -27.18 -30.32 6.72
CA THR A 246 -27.38 -31.72 6.26
C THR A 246 -28.68 -31.89 5.47
N ASP A 247 -29.71 -31.11 5.80
CA ASP A 247 -30.99 -31.06 5.09
C ASP A 247 -30.92 -30.36 3.73
N ARG A 248 -29.80 -29.68 3.42
CA ARG A 248 -29.58 -28.89 2.20
C ARG A 248 -28.30 -29.31 1.49
N ASN A 249 -28.17 -30.60 1.23
CA ASN A 249 -27.02 -31.17 0.51
C ASN A 249 -25.66 -30.80 1.14
N ASN A 250 -25.60 -30.77 2.47
CA ASN A 250 -24.39 -30.44 3.24
C ASN A 250 -23.76 -29.08 2.87
N THR A 251 -24.56 -28.10 2.43
CA THR A 251 -24.02 -26.77 2.11
C THR A 251 -23.53 -26.04 3.36
N VAL A 252 -22.42 -25.32 3.22
CA VAL A 252 -21.92 -24.37 4.22
C VAL A 252 -22.35 -22.94 3.93
N PHE A 253 -23.03 -22.71 2.80
CA PHE A 253 -23.46 -21.38 2.37
C PHE A 253 -24.89 -21.09 2.82
N ASN A 254 -25.06 -19.98 3.54
CA ASN A 254 -26.32 -19.41 3.94
C ASN A 254 -26.80 -18.42 2.88
N LEU A 255 -27.33 -18.93 1.78
CA LEU A 255 -27.86 -18.10 0.69
C LEU A 255 -29.27 -17.57 0.98
N ASP A 256 -30.00 -18.23 1.88
CA ASP A 256 -31.43 -17.97 2.10
C ASP A 256 -31.72 -16.85 3.11
N LYS A 257 -30.87 -16.67 4.13
CA LYS A 257 -31.11 -15.67 5.20
C LYS A 257 -30.52 -14.30 4.92
N VAL A 258 -29.81 -14.12 3.81
CA VAL A 258 -29.20 -12.83 3.43
C VAL A 258 -30.23 -11.69 3.30
N ALA A 259 -31.53 -12.02 3.23
CA ALA A 259 -32.62 -11.04 3.17
C ALA A 259 -33.03 -10.42 4.52
N ARG A 260 -32.61 -10.95 5.67
CA ARG A 260 -33.01 -10.42 7.00
C ARG A 260 -31.87 -10.48 8.00
N ILE A 261 -30.99 -9.49 7.94
CA ILE A 261 -29.98 -9.25 8.97
C ILE A 261 -30.74 -8.94 10.28
N PRO A 262 -30.55 -9.72 11.36
CA PRO A 262 -31.15 -9.41 12.64
C PRO A 262 -30.72 -8.01 13.07
N PRO A 263 -31.61 -7.18 13.66
CA PRO A 263 -31.20 -5.91 14.24
C PRO A 263 -30.12 -6.20 15.29
N ARG A 264 -28.89 -5.77 15.00
CA ARG A 264 -27.80 -5.85 15.97
C ARG A 264 -28.02 -4.73 16.98
N ASN A 265 -27.67 -4.99 18.24
CA ASN A 265 -27.66 -3.92 19.24
C ASN A 265 -26.74 -2.81 18.70
N PRO A 266 -27.25 -1.58 18.54
CA PRO A 266 -26.42 -0.48 18.09
C PRO A 266 -25.29 -0.33 19.11
N LEU A 267 -24.07 -0.17 18.62
CA LEU A 267 -22.97 0.31 19.45
C LEU A 267 -23.38 1.65 20.07
N LYS A 268 -22.76 1.98 21.22
CA LYS A 268 -22.82 3.36 21.70
C LYS A 268 -22.30 4.26 20.59
N ASN A 269 -23.06 5.31 20.26
CA ASN A 269 -22.65 6.29 19.25
C ASN A 269 -21.21 6.75 19.54
N LEU A 270 -20.33 6.65 18.54
CA LEU A 270 -18.98 7.19 18.65
C LEU A 270 -19.05 8.71 18.50
N SER A 271 -18.32 9.44 19.35
CA SER A 271 -18.12 10.88 19.15
C SER A 271 -17.28 11.15 17.92
N CYS A 272 -17.38 12.37 17.37
CA CYS A 272 -16.53 12.86 16.29
C CYS A 272 -15.03 12.59 16.56
N GLU A 273 -14.52 12.93 17.75
CA GLU A 273 -13.12 12.68 18.14
C GLU A 273 -12.73 11.19 18.02
N ARG A 274 -13.61 10.27 18.48
CA ARG A 274 -13.36 8.83 18.37
C ARG A 274 -13.37 8.36 16.92
N ILE A 275 -14.30 8.87 16.11
CA ILE A 275 -14.35 8.58 14.67
C ILE A 275 -13.06 9.06 13.98
N LEU A 276 -12.59 10.27 14.30
CA LEU A 276 -11.34 10.81 13.76
C LEU A 276 -10.16 9.93 14.18
N ASN A 277 -10.04 9.57 15.45
CA ASN A 277 -8.91 8.77 15.96
C ASN A 277 -8.87 7.34 15.41
N GLY A 278 -10.02 6.73 15.16
CA GLY A 278 -10.11 5.29 15.04
C GLY A 278 -10.93 4.75 13.89
N TRP A 279 -11.51 5.57 13.02
CA TRP A 279 -12.25 5.07 11.87
C TRP A 279 -11.43 5.12 10.57
N CYS A 280 -11.78 4.28 9.59
CA CYS A 280 -11.16 4.23 8.27
C CYS A 280 -11.55 5.49 7.46
N LEU A 281 -11.00 6.63 7.86
CA LEU A 281 -11.32 7.96 7.38
C LEU A 281 -10.08 8.59 6.76
N LYS A 282 -10.27 9.20 5.60
CA LYS A 282 -9.27 10.02 4.93
C LYS A 282 -9.67 11.49 5.04
N ILE A 283 -8.78 12.27 5.63
CA ILE A 283 -8.89 13.72 5.80
C ILE A 283 -7.89 14.35 4.85
N SER A 284 -8.34 15.25 3.98
CA SER A 284 -7.47 15.93 3.03
C SER A 284 -7.59 17.44 3.22
N ILE A 285 -6.46 18.10 3.41
CA ILE A 285 -6.28 19.56 3.42
C ILE A 285 -5.50 19.88 2.15
N ASN A 286 -6.12 20.56 1.19
CA ASN A 286 -5.54 20.87 -0.12
C ASN A 286 -5.56 22.38 -0.37
N LEU A 287 -4.62 23.10 0.24
CA LEU A 287 -4.36 24.50 -0.03
C LEU A 287 -3.20 24.61 -1.05
N PRO A 288 -3.11 25.71 -1.83
CA PRO A 288 -2.00 25.90 -2.76
C PRO A 288 -0.62 25.83 -2.07
N GLN A 289 -0.52 26.39 -0.87
CA GLN A 289 0.73 26.51 -0.10
C GLN A 289 0.92 25.37 0.92
N PHE A 290 -0.10 24.54 1.13
CA PHE A 290 -0.04 23.43 2.08
C PHE A 290 -0.96 22.29 1.68
N LYS A 291 -0.39 21.10 1.58
CA LYS A 291 -1.11 19.88 1.28
C LYS A 291 -0.84 18.83 2.35
N PHE A 292 -1.91 18.39 2.98
CA PHE A 292 -1.86 17.35 4.00
C PHE A 292 -2.94 16.32 3.75
N ILE A 293 -2.58 15.03 3.80
CA ILE A 293 -3.55 13.93 3.74
C ILE A 293 -3.26 13.03 4.92
N ARG A 294 -4.29 12.76 5.73
CA ARG A 294 -4.23 11.79 6.81
C ARG A 294 -5.24 10.70 6.54
N GLN A 295 -4.81 9.46 6.45
CA GLN A 295 -5.67 8.31 6.19
C GLN A 295 -5.36 7.15 7.15
N ILE A 296 -6.40 6.59 7.75
CA ILE A 296 -6.32 5.30 8.43
C ILE A 296 -6.71 4.23 7.41
N THR A 297 -5.83 3.26 7.19
CA THR A 297 -6.08 2.15 6.26
C THR A 297 -6.26 0.84 7.01
N TYR A 298 -7.31 0.09 6.67
CA TYR A 298 -7.49 -1.29 7.10
C TYR A 298 -7.24 -2.23 5.94
N ASN A 299 -6.09 -2.88 5.96
CA ASN A 299 -5.82 -3.98 5.04
C ASN A 299 -6.56 -5.21 5.58
N LEU A 300 -7.83 -5.34 5.20
CA LEU A 300 -8.65 -6.49 5.59
C LEU A 300 -8.23 -7.74 4.81
N ASN A 301 -8.13 -8.85 5.53
CA ASN A 301 -7.92 -10.16 4.95
C ASN A 301 -8.99 -11.12 5.46
N HIS A 302 -9.61 -11.89 4.57
CA HIS A 302 -10.68 -12.82 4.92
C HIS A 302 -10.24 -14.26 4.63
N VAL A 303 -10.36 -15.13 5.63
CA VAL A 303 -10.00 -16.54 5.52
C VAL A 303 -11.12 -17.39 6.12
N LEU A 304 -11.71 -18.30 5.34
CA LEU A 304 -12.64 -19.27 5.89
C LEU A 304 -11.84 -20.38 6.61
N VAL A 305 -11.98 -20.46 7.92
CA VAL A 305 -11.23 -21.39 8.77
C VAL A 305 -12.16 -22.40 9.42
N ASN A 306 -11.69 -23.64 9.62
CA ASN A 306 -12.31 -24.58 10.54
C ASN A 306 -11.54 -24.55 11.86
N ARG A 307 -12.09 -23.89 12.90
CA ARG A 307 -11.41 -23.67 14.18
C ARG A 307 -11.09 -24.96 14.96
N VAL A 308 -11.73 -26.08 14.62
CA VAL A 308 -11.40 -27.40 15.20
C VAL A 308 -10.00 -27.85 14.79
N HIS A 309 -9.56 -27.49 13.58
CA HIS A 309 -8.28 -27.92 13.00
C HIS A 309 -7.30 -26.76 12.82
N TYR A 310 -7.78 -25.53 12.87
CA TYR A 310 -7.00 -24.33 12.64
C TYR A 310 -6.18 -23.98 13.88
N LYS A 311 -4.86 -24.07 13.74
CA LYS A 311 -3.92 -23.46 14.68
C LYS A 311 -3.73 -22.01 14.25
N SER A 312 -4.09 -21.07 15.12
CA SER A 312 -3.86 -19.63 14.92
C SER A 312 -2.43 -19.40 14.41
N TYR A 313 -2.29 -18.61 13.35
CA TYR A 313 -0.98 -18.23 12.82
C TYR A 313 -0.14 -17.49 13.85
N SER A 314 1.17 -17.66 13.68
CA SER A 314 2.30 -17.08 14.41
C SER A 314 2.11 -15.61 14.79
N ASP A 315 2.66 -15.24 15.94
CA ASP A 315 2.85 -13.87 16.47
C ASP A 315 3.72 -13.00 15.55
N MET A 316 3.27 -12.77 14.32
CA MET A 316 4.00 -11.93 13.38
C MET A 316 3.85 -10.48 13.82
N GLN A 317 4.91 -9.98 14.45
CA GLN A 317 5.01 -8.60 14.88
C GLN A 317 5.23 -7.69 13.68
N VAL A 318 4.44 -6.63 13.61
CA VAL A 318 4.63 -5.53 12.68
C VAL A 318 5.48 -4.47 13.36
N ASP A 319 6.45 -3.94 12.62
CA ASP A 319 7.23 -2.79 13.05
C ASP A 319 6.34 -1.54 13.14
N THR A 320 6.23 -0.96 14.33
CA THR A 320 5.42 0.23 14.63
C THR A 320 6.21 1.54 14.54
N PHE A 321 7.47 1.51 14.10
CA PHE A 321 8.22 2.74 13.83
C PHE A 321 7.61 3.51 12.65
N LEU A 322 7.79 4.84 12.68
CA LEU A 322 7.38 5.70 11.58
C LEU A 322 8.24 5.41 10.36
N GLN A 323 7.61 5.00 9.27
CA GLN A 323 8.24 4.67 8.00
C GLN A 323 8.01 5.80 7.02
N GLN A 324 9.06 6.19 6.29
CA GLN A 324 8.99 7.24 5.29
C GLN A 324 9.12 6.67 3.88
N LYS A 325 8.34 7.21 2.96
CA LYS A 325 8.41 6.96 1.52
C LYS A 325 8.49 8.32 0.82
N CYS A 326 9.69 8.66 0.35
CA CYS A 326 9.90 9.84 -0.48
C CYS A 326 9.66 9.48 -1.95
N ASP A 327 8.64 10.08 -2.57
CA ASP A 327 8.35 9.88 -3.99
C ASP A 327 9.17 10.83 -4.89
N GLN A 328 9.83 11.86 -4.33
CA GLN A 328 10.55 12.92 -5.06
C GLN A 328 11.84 13.38 -4.37
N VAL A 329 12.90 12.58 -4.45
CA VAL A 329 14.18 12.80 -3.73
C VAL A 329 14.89 14.13 -4.06
N ASN A 330 14.57 14.78 -5.19
CA ASN A 330 15.30 15.98 -5.65
C ASN A 330 14.62 17.31 -5.33
N GLN A 331 13.45 17.31 -4.68
CA GLN A 331 12.68 18.53 -4.38
C GLN A 331 12.20 18.58 -2.93
N SER A 332 12.70 17.67 -2.08
CA SER A 332 12.29 17.67 -0.69
C SER A 332 13.11 18.64 0.14
N GLU A 333 12.41 19.42 0.96
CA GLU A 333 12.99 20.23 2.02
C GLU A 333 12.77 19.50 3.35
N SER A 334 13.75 19.57 4.25
CA SER A 334 13.64 18.95 5.57
C SER A 334 13.05 19.96 6.56
N HIS A 335 11.97 19.58 7.24
CA HIS A 335 11.27 20.41 8.22
C HIS A 335 11.11 19.69 9.56
N THR A 336 11.00 20.45 10.64
CA THR A 336 10.68 19.89 11.97
C THR A 336 9.19 19.61 12.11
N THR A 337 8.82 18.73 13.04
CA THR A 337 7.41 18.50 13.42
C THR A 337 6.72 19.80 13.84
N ASP A 338 7.40 20.63 14.63
CA ASP A 338 6.87 21.92 15.11
C ASP A 338 6.56 22.88 13.96
N ALA A 339 7.35 22.87 12.88
CA ALA A 339 7.06 23.70 11.70
C ALA A 339 5.77 23.25 11.00
N ILE A 340 5.55 21.94 10.88
CA ILE A 340 4.33 21.36 10.30
C ILE A 340 3.12 21.67 11.19
N ILE A 341 3.25 21.51 12.50
CA ILE A 341 2.18 21.78 13.47
C ILE A 341 1.84 23.26 13.51
N LYS A 342 2.85 24.14 13.49
CA LYS A 342 2.64 25.58 13.39
C LYS A 342 1.87 25.94 12.13
N GLN A 343 2.21 25.36 10.98
CA GLN A 343 1.48 25.59 9.74
C GLN A 343 0.01 25.18 9.86
N LEU A 344 -0.30 24.04 10.50
CA LEU A 344 -1.67 23.63 10.78
C LEU A 344 -2.39 24.58 11.72
N GLY A 345 -1.71 25.12 12.73
CA GLY A 345 -2.21 26.17 13.62
C GLY A 345 -2.54 27.46 12.88
N ASP A 346 -1.63 27.93 12.02
CA ASP A 346 -1.85 29.13 11.19
C ASP A 346 -3.06 28.95 10.24
N ILE A 347 -3.28 27.74 9.70
CA ILE A 347 -4.48 27.40 8.92
C ILE A 347 -5.75 27.47 9.77
N LEU A 348 -5.70 26.90 10.98
CA LEU A 348 -6.82 26.90 11.91
C LEU A 348 -7.22 28.33 12.28
N ASP A 349 -6.28 29.15 12.70
CA ASP A 349 -6.52 30.54 13.11
C ASP A 349 -7.14 31.38 11.99
N ALA A 350 -6.60 31.25 10.77
CA ALA A 350 -7.14 31.93 9.60
C ALA A 350 -8.54 31.40 9.21
N CYS A 351 -8.81 30.11 9.38
CA CYS A 351 -10.14 29.52 9.15
C CYS A 351 -11.17 30.03 10.16
N LEU A 352 -10.81 30.08 11.45
CA LEU A 352 -11.68 30.53 12.53
C LEU A 352 -12.02 32.03 12.43
N THR A 353 -11.08 32.84 11.93
CA THR A 353 -11.31 34.26 11.66
C THR A 353 -12.43 34.48 10.62
N GLN A 354 -12.56 33.57 9.66
CA GLN A 354 -13.56 33.66 8.59
C GLN A 354 -14.88 32.94 8.91
N ASN A 355 -14.87 31.94 9.80
CA ASN A 355 -16.01 31.04 10.03
C ASN A 355 -16.20 30.71 11.52
N TYR A 356 -16.58 31.69 12.34
CA TYR A 356 -16.71 31.52 13.80
C TYR A 356 -17.73 30.42 14.21
N GLU A 357 -18.73 30.15 13.38
CA GLU A 357 -19.78 29.13 13.64
C GLU A 357 -19.25 27.70 13.58
N LEU A 358 -18.12 27.50 12.87
CA LEU A 358 -17.47 26.20 12.70
C LEU A 358 -16.48 25.84 13.82
N ASN A 359 -16.32 26.72 14.81
CA ASN A 359 -15.18 26.69 15.72
C ASN A 359 -14.99 25.33 16.40
N ASP A 360 -16.02 24.81 17.07
CA ASP A 360 -15.87 23.58 17.87
C ASP A 360 -15.50 22.35 17.02
N SER A 361 -16.15 22.16 15.86
CA SER A 361 -15.90 21.00 15.00
C SER A 361 -14.53 21.07 14.34
N ILE A 362 -14.16 22.24 13.79
CA ILE A 362 -12.87 22.40 13.11
C ILE A 362 -11.73 22.38 14.12
N HIS A 363 -11.91 22.99 15.29
CA HIS A 363 -10.94 22.91 16.37
C HIS A 363 -10.74 21.46 16.82
N CYS A 364 -11.81 20.66 16.94
CA CYS A 364 -11.71 19.23 17.25
C CYS A 364 -10.89 18.45 16.20
N ILE A 365 -11.15 18.69 14.90
CA ILE A 365 -10.41 18.05 13.80
C ILE A 365 -8.92 18.40 13.84
N PHE A 366 -8.60 19.69 13.90
CA PHE A 366 -7.21 20.15 13.89
C PHE A 366 -6.47 19.75 15.17
N SER A 367 -7.12 19.84 16.33
CA SER A 367 -6.52 19.39 17.60
C SER A 367 -6.22 17.89 17.57
N THR A 368 -7.10 17.08 16.97
CA THR A 368 -6.88 15.64 16.80
C THR A 368 -5.66 15.39 15.91
N ILE A 369 -5.57 16.06 14.76
CA ILE A 369 -4.43 15.93 13.84
C ILE A 369 -3.12 16.38 14.52
N ILE A 370 -3.12 17.52 15.19
CA ILE A 370 -1.94 18.08 15.86
C ILE A 370 -1.45 17.16 16.99
N SER A 371 -2.36 16.69 17.86
CA SER A 371 -2.02 15.73 18.91
C SER A 371 -1.44 14.45 18.33
N GLU A 372 -2.02 13.94 17.24
CA GLU A 372 -1.51 12.74 16.55
C GLU A 372 -0.11 12.94 15.96
N LEU A 373 0.16 14.12 15.37
CA LEU A 373 1.51 14.44 14.88
C LEU A 373 2.52 14.50 16.02
N HIS A 374 2.18 15.13 17.17
CA HIS A 374 3.04 15.11 18.35
C HIS A 374 3.32 13.69 18.88
N ASP A 375 2.31 12.82 18.90
CA ASP A 375 2.47 11.46 19.41
C ASP A 375 3.31 10.57 18.47
N PHE A 376 3.24 10.83 17.16
CA PHE A 376 3.80 9.93 16.15
C PHE A 376 5.11 10.38 15.55
N PHE A 377 5.34 11.68 15.50
CA PHE A 377 6.55 12.30 14.97
C PHE A 377 7.39 12.78 16.16
N ASP A 378 8.64 12.36 16.19
CA ASP A 378 9.64 12.92 17.10
C ASP A 378 9.83 14.41 16.78
N GLY A 379 9.74 15.27 17.81
CA GLY A 379 9.84 16.72 17.69
C GLY A 379 11.21 17.19 17.21
N ASP A 380 12.28 16.47 17.57
CA ASP A 380 13.66 16.83 17.26
C ASP A 380 14.12 16.30 15.89
N CYS A 381 13.31 15.46 15.25
CA CYS A 381 13.62 14.88 13.94
C CYS A 381 13.27 15.84 12.78
N LEU A 382 14.04 15.70 11.70
CA LEU A 382 13.79 16.36 10.43
C LEU A 382 13.03 15.43 9.49
N TYR A 383 11.98 15.95 8.86
CA TYR A 383 11.07 15.23 7.97
C TYR A 383 11.09 15.87 6.59
N GLU A 384 11.26 15.05 5.56
CA GLU A 384 11.25 15.52 4.17
C GLU A 384 9.83 15.88 3.71
N VAL A 385 9.70 17.00 3.03
CA VAL A 385 8.44 17.47 2.45
C VAL A 385 8.71 17.89 1.00
N PRO A 386 8.04 17.30 -0.02
CA PRO A 386 6.90 16.40 0.10
C PRO A 386 7.28 14.92 0.35
N ALA A 387 6.54 14.23 1.22
CA ALA A 387 6.71 12.78 1.43
C ALA A 387 5.45 12.10 1.99
N TRP A 388 5.40 10.77 1.84
CA TRP A 388 4.48 9.90 2.55
C TRP A 388 5.14 9.32 3.80
N TYR A 389 4.37 9.25 4.88
CA TYR A 389 4.73 8.63 6.13
C TYR A 389 3.69 7.57 6.48
N ARG A 390 4.12 6.51 7.14
CA ARG A 390 3.27 5.40 7.55
C ARG A 390 3.66 4.92 8.94
N LYS A 391 2.67 4.70 9.80
CA LYS A 391 2.86 4.09 11.12
C LYS A 391 1.78 3.04 11.38
N PRO A 392 2.15 1.75 11.50
CA PRO A 392 1.24 0.73 12.01
C PRO A 392 0.80 1.08 13.44
N ALA A 393 -0.49 1.00 13.71
CA ALA A 393 -1.07 1.45 14.98
C ALA A 393 -0.82 0.45 16.13
N ASN A 394 -0.59 -0.81 15.81
CA ASN A 394 -0.26 -1.86 16.76
C ASN A 394 0.75 -2.84 16.17
N LYS A 395 1.54 -3.48 17.05
CA LYS A 395 2.46 -4.56 16.70
C LYS A 395 1.73 -5.81 16.23
N PHE A 396 0.54 -6.05 16.77
CA PHE A 396 -0.23 -7.26 16.51
C PHE A 396 -1.47 -6.94 15.68
N LYS A 397 -1.89 -7.91 14.88
CA LYS A 397 -3.13 -7.83 14.11
C LYS A 397 -4.32 -8.01 15.04
N TYR A 398 -5.46 -7.51 14.60
CA TYR A 398 -6.75 -7.83 15.19
C TYR A 398 -7.52 -8.77 14.28
N ILE A 399 -8.26 -9.70 14.86
CA ILE A 399 -9.12 -10.64 14.15
C ILE A 399 -10.53 -10.60 14.73
N ARG A 400 -11.49 -11.01 13.92
CA ARG A 400 -12.83 -11.37 14.39
C ARG A 400 -13.41 -12.43 13.50
N TYR A 401 -14.47 -13.05 13.98
CA TYR A 401 -15.06 -14.20 13.31
C TYR A 401 -16.51 -13.96 12.94
N PHE A 402 -16.87 -14.42 11.75
CA PHE A 402 -18.21 -14.35 11.20
C PHE A 402 -18.74 -15.73 10.84
N CYS A 403 -19.93 -16.04 11.32
CA CYS A 403 -20.66 -17.24 10.98
C CYS A 403 -22.15 -17.06 11.31
N THR A 404 -22.98 -17.86 10.65
CA THR A 404 -24.39 -18.07 10.99
C THR A 404 -24.52 -19.40 11.72
N GLU A 405 -25.17 -19.39 12.87
CA GLU A 405 -25.40 -20.63 13.63
C GLU A 405 -26.37 -21.56 12.88
N ASN A 406 -26.09 -22.85 12.94
CA ASN A 406 -26.94 -23.92 12.43
C ASN A 406 -27.23 -24.92 13.55
N GLU A 407 -28.33 -24.70 14.25
CA GLU A 407 -28.75 -25.50 15.41
C GLU A 407 -29.16 -26.94 15.04
N GLN A 408 -29.36 -27.23 13.76
CA GLN A 408 -29.80 -28.55 13.27
C GLN A 408 -28.65 -29.53 13.07
N ASN A 409 -27.41 -29.10 13.24
CA ASN A 409 -26.22 -29.94 13.13
C ASN A 409 -25.34 -29.70 14.35
N ASP A 410 -24.99 -30.74 15.08
CA ASP A 410 -24.15 -30.74 16.27
C ASP A 410 -22.78 -31.41 16.03
N ASP A 411 -22.43 -31.72 14.79
CA ASP A 411 -21.17 -32.39 14.43
C ASP A 411 -19.96 -31.57 14.92
N PRO A 412 -19.18 -32.11 15.88
CA PRO A 412 -18.08 -31.38 16.51
C PRO A 412 -16.86 -31.23 15.59
N ARG A 413 -16.85 -31.86 14.41
CA ARG A 413 -15.75 -31.73 13.44
C ARG A 413 -15.75 -30.39 12.72
N TYR A 414 -16.86 -29.65 12.78
CA TYR A 414 -17.01 -28.38 12.07
C TYR A 414 -17.16 -27.23 13.05
N ASP A 415 -16.22 -26.30 12.98
CA ASP A 415 -16.35 -24.95 13.51
C ASP A 415 -15.92 -23.94 12.43
N LEU A 416 -16.74 -23.85 11.38
CA LEU A 416 -16.45 -23.00 10.23
C LEU A 416 -16.74 -21.54 10.55
N GLN A 417 -15.73 -20.70 10.43
CA GLN A 417 -15.85 -19.27 10.69
C GLN A 417 -15.06 -18.52 9.62
N LEU A 418 -15.63 -17.45 9.10
CA LEU A 418 -14.89 -16.50 8.29
C LEU A 418 -14.10 -15.59 9.23
N GLU A 419 -12.80 -15.83 9.34
CA GLU A 419 -11.86 -14.96 10.02
C GLU A 419 -11.65 -13.70 9.16
N GLU A 420 -11.89 -12.53 9.72
CA GLU A 420 -11.48 -11.25 9.17
C GLU A 420 -10.33 -10.72 10.03
N ALA A 421 -9.16 -10.53 9.41
CA ALA A 421 -7.97 -9.98 10.04
C ALA A 421 -7.71 -8.56 9.55
N LEU A 422 -7.24 -7.68 10.44
CA LEU A 422 -6.84 -6.33 10.09
C LEU A 422 -5.55 -5.91 10.80
N ALA A 423 -4.77 -5.09 10.11
CA ALA A 423 -3.60 -4.39 10.66
C ALA A 423 -3.78 -2.88 10.41
N PRO A 424 -4.25 -2.12 11.42
CA PRO A 424 -4.55 -0.71 11.24
C PRO A 424 -3.25 0.08 11.06
N SER A 425 -3.25 1.01 10.11
CA SER A 425 -2.07 1.83 9.82
C SER A 425 -2.51 3.26 9.54
N TYR A 426 -1.84 4.20 10.20
CA TYR A 426 -1.93 5.61 9.87
C TYR A 426 -0.98 5.89 8.72
N ASN A 427 -1.44 6.69 7.76
CA ASN A 427 -0.61 7.16 6.66
C ASN A 427 -0.83 8.67 6.51
N TYR A 428 0.27 9.38 6.37
CA TYR A 428 0.31 10.82 6.20
C TYR A 428 0.96 11.14 4.87
N TYR A 429 0.41 12.09 4.15
CA TYR A 429 1.13 12.81 3.12
C TYR A 429 1.28 14.24 3.60
N ILE A 430 2.50 14.75 3.53
CA ILE A 430 2.80 16.16 3.82
C ILE A 430 3.47 16.69 2.56
N GLY A 431 2.96 17.79 2.01
CA GLY A 431 3.51 18.44 0.84
C GLY A 431 3.29 19.94 0.90
N ASN A 432 4.26 20.71 0.38
CA ASN A 432 4.32 22.17 0.42
C ASN A 432 4.22 22.76 1.85
N LEU A 433 5.17 23.61 2.23
CA LEU A 433 5.11 24.38 3.47
C LEU A 433 5.39 25.87 3.15
N GLY A 434 4.40 26.52 2.55
CA GLY A 434 4.47 27.92 2.15
C GLY A 434 3.67 28.85 3.07
N LYS A 435 3.91 30.17 2.95
CA LYS A 435 3.15 31.18 3.68
C LYS A 435 1.66 31.16 3.29
N ILE A 436 0.78 31.21 4.27
CA ILE A 436 -0.67 31.26 4.05
C ILE A 436 -1.06 32.71 3.84
N GLU A 437 -1.52 33.03 2.64
CA GLU A 437 -1.98 34.40 2.31
C GLU A 437 -3.50 34.51 2.31
N ASN A 438 -4.19 33.55 1.68
CA ASN A 438 -5.64 33.52 1.57
C ASN A 438 -6.13 32.08 1.65
N ILE A 439 -7.07 31.81 2.57
CA ILE A 439 -7.74 30.52 2.69
C ILE A 439 -9.07 30.58 1.91
N PRO A 440 -9.30 29.72 0.91
CA PRO A 440 -10.58 29.63 0.22
C PRO A 440 -11.68 29.05 1.13
N PRO A 441 -12.96 29.07 0.71
CA PRO A 441 -14.04 28.43 1.45
C PRO A 441 -13.71 26.99 1.85
N ILE A 442 -14.07 26.60 3.07
CA ILE A 442 -13.64 25.33 3.68
C ILE A 442 -13.93 24.09 2.84
N ALA A 443 -15.06 24.06 2.14
CA ALA A 443 -15.48 22.94 1.28
C ALA A 443 -14.58 22.72 0.06
N GLU A 444 -13.77 23.72 -0.32
CA GLU A 444 -12.87 23.61 -1.47
C GLU A 444 -11.57 22.89 -1.13
N TRP A 445 -11.08 23.06 0.11
CA TRP A 445 -9.76 22.58 0.51
C TRP A 445 -9.79 21.48 1.58
N LEU A 446 -10.78 21.45 2.47
CA LEU A 446 -10.93 20.39 3.47
C LEU A 446 -11.91 19.33 2.94
N LYS A 447 -11.53 18.06 2.97
CA LYS A 447 -12.36 16.95 2.51
C LYS A 447 -12.28 15.74 3.43
N PHE A 448 -13.41 15.06 3.59
CA PHE A 448 -13.52 13.82 4.34
C PHE A 448 -14.02 12.71 3.43
N GLU A 449 -13.35 11.57 3.44
CA GLU A 449 -13.73 10.39 2.68
C GLU A 449 -13.74 9.18 3.61
N CYS A 450 -14.90 8.53 3.72
CA CYS A 450 -14.98 7.25 4.40
C CYS A 450 -14.37 6.19 3.48
N MET A 451 -13.21 5.66 3.83
CA MET A 451 -12.48 4.69 3.00
C MET A 451 -13.15 3.31 2.97
N TYR A 452 -14.07 3.04 3.89
CA TYR A 452 -14.92 1.85 3.83
C TYR A 452 -16.08 1.99 2.84
N CYS A 453 -16.81 3.11 2.91
CA CYS A 453 -17.96 3.36 2.03
C CYS A 453 -17.54 3.92 0.66
N LEU A 454 -16.28 4.35 0.53
CA LEU A 454 -15.76 5.06 -0.65
C LEU A 454 -16.65 6.27 -1.01
N THR A 455 -17.10 6.96 0.03
CA THR A 455 -18.05 8.07 -0.10
C THR A 455 -17.47 9.31 0.59
N GLU A 456 -17.50 10.43 -0.13
CA GLU A 456 -17.14 11.74 0.41
C GLU A 456 -18.23 12.18 1.40
N ILE A 457 -17.81 12.63 2.58
CA ILE A 457 -18.70 13.14 3.62
C ILE A 457 -18.77 14.66 3.42
N PRO A 458 -19.92 15.19 2.97
CA PRO A 458 -20.02 16.59 2.61
C PRO A 458 -19.80 17.48 3.83
N ILE A 459 -18.90 18.44 3.68
CA ILE A 459 -18.68 19.51 4.66
C ILE A 459 -19.70 20.59 4.39
N THR A 460 -20.58 20.84 5.36
CA THR A 460 -21.35 22.08 5.43
C THR A 460 -20.90 22.89 6.63
N ALA A 461 -21.10 24.21 6.57
CA ALA A 461 -20.62 25.17 7.56
C ALA A 461 -21.20 25.00 8.98
N GLU A 462 -22.09 24.03 9.21
CA GLU A 462 -22.80 23.92 10.49
C GLU A 462 -22.67 22.53 11.14
N THR A 463 -22.11 21.50 10.48
CA THR A 463 -22.35 20.11 10.94
C THR A 463 -21.23 19.09 10.72
N VAL A 464 -19.97 19.45 10.49
CA VAL A 464 -18.94 18.43 10.15
C VAL A 464 -18.86 17.27 11.15
N GLY A 465 -18.81 17.57 12.45
CA GLY A 465 -18.83 16.54 13.50
C GLY A 465 -20.11 15.69 13.45
N GLN A 466 -21.28 16.34 13.40
CA GLN A 466 -22.57 15.65 13.32
C GLN A 466 -22.69 14.79 12.06
N LYS A 467 -22.17 15.22 10.90
CA LYS A 467 -22.19 14.45 9.65
C LYS A 467 -21.29 13.21 9.72
N LEU A 468 -20.14 13.33 10.38
CA LEU A 468 -19.29 12.17 10.66
C LEU A 468 -20.01 11.17 11.57
N GLU A 469 -20.62 11.66 12.65
CA GLU A 469 -21.40 10.84 13.59
C GLU A 469 -22.61 10.19 12.91
N ASP A 470 -23.41 10.94 12.16
CA ASP A 470 -24.57 10.46 11.41
C ASP A 470 -24.16 9.38 10.40
N HIS A 471 -23.06 9.62 9.66
CA HIS A 471 -22.52 8.62 8.73
C HIS A 471 -22.10 7.35 9.48
N PHE A 472 -21.36 7.49 10.58
CA PHE A 472 -20.95 6.35 11.37
C PHE A 472 -22.14 5.56 11.91
N ASN A 473 -23.13 6.26 12.45
CA ASN A 473 -24.32 5.63 13.02
C ASN A 473 -25.16 4.95 11.94
N ALA A 474 -25.26 5.52 10.74
CA ALA A 474 -26.03 4.94 9.64
C ALA A 474 -25.37 3.67 9.05
N PHE A 475 -24.04 3.64 8.95
CA PHE A 475 -23.35 2.60 8.18
C PHE A 475 -22.47 1.64 9.00
N HIS A 476 -22.02 2.05 10.19
CA HIS A 476 -20.92 1.39 10.93
C HIS A 476 -21.25 1.08 12.40
N GLN A 477 -22.43 1.44 12.90
CA GLN A 477 -22.83 1.20 14.31
C GLN A 477 -22.95 -0.28 14.73
N HIS A 478 -22.75 -1.22 13.81
CA HIS A 478 -22.94 -2.65 14.02
C HIS A 478 -21.66 -3.47 13.85
N GLU A 479 -20.51 -2.81 13.92
CA GLU A 479 -19.20 -3.44 13.90
C GLU A 479 -19.02 -4.34 15.13
N ARG A 480 -18.53 -5.57 14.92
CA ARG A 480 -18.23 -6.51 16.00
C ARG A 480 -16.90 -6.16 16.65
N ASP A 481 -16.77 -6.55 17.90
CA ASP A 481 -15.52 -6.49 18.66
C ASP A 481 -14.38 -7.23 17.95
N TRP A 482 -13.18 -6.77 18.24
CA TRP A 482 -11.93 -7.23 17.65
C TRP A 482 -11.09 -7.95 18.71
N GLU A 483 -10.56 -9.11 18.38
CA GLU A 483 -9.66 -9.88 19.23
C GLU A 483 -8.21 -9.65 18.80
N CYS A 484 -7.32 -9.33 19.74
CA CYS A 484 -5.89 -9.26 19.43
C CYS A 484 -5.34 -10.66 19.13
N THR A 485 -4.61 -10.78 18.02
CA THR A 485 -4.01 -12.05 17.60
C THR A 485 -3.00 -12.62 18.60
N HIS A 486 -2.39 -11.77 19.44
CA HIS A 486 -1.39 -12.18 20.43
C HIS A 486 -2.01 -12.48 21.81
N CYS A 487 -2.52 -11.45 22.51
CA CYS A 487 -3.04 -11.61 23.87
C CYS A 487 -4.46 -12.20 23.95
N LYS A 488 -5.14 -12.39 22.81
CA LYS A 488 -6.51 -12.93 22.68
C LYS A 488 -7.59 -12.14 23.43
N LYS A 489 -7.28 -10.93 23.92
CA LYS A 489 -8.26 -10.02 24.52
C LYS A 489 -9.17 -9.44 23.42
N SER A 490 -10.46 -9.33 23.73
CA SER A 490 -11.46 -8.68 22.86
C SER A 490 -11.61 -7.21 23.22
N PHE A 491 -11.71 -6.36 22.20
CA PHE A 491 -11.81 -4.91 22.34
C PHE A 491 -12.96 -4.38 21.46
N THR A 492 -13.76 -3.49 22.03
CA THR A 492 -14.81 -2.80 21.26
C THR A 492 -14.18 -1.79 20.30
N ILE A 493 -14.90 -1.45 19.23
CA ILE A 493 -14.45 -0.38 18.33
C ILE A 493 -14.34 0.96 19.06
N ASP A 494 -15.17 1.19 20.08
CA ASP A 494 -15.12 2.38 20.93
C ASP A 494 -13.79 2.46 21.69
N TYR A 495 -13.38 1.37 22.34
CA TYR A 495 -12.10 1.28 23.03
C TYR A 495 -10.93 1.48 22.06
N LEU A 496 -10.94 0.76 20.93
CA LEU A 496 -9.85 0.84 19.95
C LEU A 496 -9.73 2.24 19.36
N SER A 497 -10.87 2.88 19.07
CA SER A 497 -10.87 4.23 18.52
C SER A 497 -10.40 5.27 19.53
N ASN A 498 -10.80 5.13 20.80
CA ASN A 498 -10.35 5.99 21.88
C ASN A 498 -8.83 5.87 22.14
N ASN A 499 -8.23 4.72 21.80
CA ASN A 499 -6.81 4.45 22.00
C ASN A 499 -6.01 4.44 20.69
N LYS A 500 -6.51 5.04 19.61
CA LYS A 500 -5.81 5.11 18.30
C LYS A 500 -5.32 3.72 17.82
N TRP A 501 -6.15 2.69 18.03
CA TRP A 501 -5.87 1.27 17.78
C TRP A 501 -4.68 0.66 18.52
N PHE A 502 -4.14 1.35 19.52
CA PHE A 502 -3.12 0.84 20.42
C PHE A 502 -3.76 0.07 21.58
N HIS A 503 -3.10 -1.01 21.99
CA HIS A 503 -3.33 -1.66 23.28
C HIS A 503 -2.03 -2.32 23.73
N GLU A 504 -1.89 -2.48 25.04
CA GLU A 504 -0.80 -3.23 25.66
C GLU A 504 -1.26 -4.70 25.86
N CYS A 505 -0.52 -5.64 25.26
CA CYS A 505 -0.84 -7.07 25.28
C CYS A 505 -0.66 -7.69 26.66
#